data_AF-A0AAE4C4C6-F1
#
_entry.id   AF-A0AAE4C4C6-F1
#
_cell.length_a   1.000
_cell.length_b   1.000
_cell.length_c   1.000
_cell.angle_alpha   90.00
_cell.angle_beta   90.00
_cell.angle_gamma   90.00
#
_symmetry.space_group_name_H-M   'P 1'
#
loop_
_entity.id
_entity.type
_entity.pdbx_description
1 polymer ?
#
loop_
_entity_poly.entity_id
_entity_poly.type
_entity_poly.pdbx_seq_one_letter_code
_entity_poly.pdbx_strand_id
1 'polypeptide(L)'
;MEGRNDLIINNLYNIRNYLDQVVSYVGQIKDQKDILDSFVQTREHLYDIYNDRLDFSIYQGNYFEGLAETVKRMKYSDLQNVKLSVIDGDKKSCSIFSSEDYSIILGIIFYDN
;
A
#
# COMPACT_ATOMS: atom_id res chain seq x y z
N MET A 1 39.49 8.97 35.71
CA MET A 1 38.01 9.01 35.49
C MET A 1 37.67 9.61 34.11
N GLU A 2 38.59 9.62 33.14
CA GLU A 2 38.35 10.23 31.81
C GLU A 2 37.62 9.27 30.85
N GLY A 3 37.98 7.98 30.80
CA GLY A 3 37.42 7.05 29.81
C GLY A 3 35.92 6.72 29.93
N ARG A 4 35.26 7.02 31.06
CA ARG A 4 33.80 6.80 31.21
C ARG A 4 33.00 7.93 30.59
N ASN A 5 33.50 9.17 30.67
CA ASN A 5 32.87 10.32 30.06
C ASN A 5 33.00 10.26 28.53
N ASP A 6 34.16 9.83 28.02
CA ASP A 6 34.38 9.67 26.58
C ASP A 6 33.44 8.61 25.97
N LEU A 7 33.19 7.51 26.69
CA LEU A 7 32.25 6.48 26.24
C LEU A 7 30.80 7.00 26.18
N ILE A 8 30.40 7.79 27.18
CA ILE A 8 29.07 8.42 27.21
C ILE A 8 28.92 9.42 26.05
N ILE A 9 29.94 10.24 25.82
CA ILE A 9 29.96 11.23 24.74
C ILE A 9 29.85 10.53 23.38
N ASN A 10 30.63 9.48 23.14
CA ASN A 10 30.57 8.70 21.88
C ASN A 10 29.20 8.04 21.67
N ASN A 11 28.59 7.51 22.73
CA ASN A 11 27.25 6.93 22.65
C ASN A 11 26.19 8.00 22.31
N LEU A 12 26.30 9.20 22.88
CA LEU A 12 25.40 10.32 22.57
C LEU A 12 25.56 10.79 21.11
N TYR A 13 26.78 10.81 20.58
CA TYR A 13 27.04 11.10 19.16
C TYR A 13 26.42 10.06 18.24
N ASN A 14 26.54 8.77 18.58
CA ASN A 14 25.92 7.70 17.79
C ASN A 14 24.39 7.81 17.80
N ILE A 15 23.77 8.05 18.97
CA ILE A 15 22.33 8.25 19.09
C ILE A 15 21.87 9.42 18.23
N ARG A 16 22.58 10.55 18.27
CA ARG A 16 22.27 11.71 17.43
C ARG A 16 22.33 11.37 15.94
N ASN A 17 23.37 10.68 15.50
CA ASN A 17 23.51 10.28 14.09
C ASN A 17 22.38 9.34 13.65
N TYR A 18 21.95 8.42 14.51
CA TYR A 18 20.79 7.57 14.21
C TYR A 18 19.49 8.38 14.14
N LEU A 19 19.29 9.36 15.01
CA LEU A 19 18.13 10.23 14.95
C LEU A 19 18.11 11.06 13.67
N ASP A 20 19.26 11.60 13.25
CA ASP A 20 19.37 12.35 11.99
C ASP A 20 19.06 11.45 10.77
N GLN A 21 19.50 10.19 10.79
CA GLN A 21 19.14 9.21 9.76
C GLN A 21 17.64 8.90 9.75
N VAL A 22 17.02 8.70 10.93
CA VAL A 22 15.57 8.44 11.04
C VAL A 22 14.78 9.64 10.54
N VAL A 23 15.18 10.87 10.91
CA VAL A 23 14.55 12.10 10.42
C VAL A 23 14.68 12.21 8.91
N SER A 24 15.84 11.87 8.34
CA SER A 24 16.05 11.86 6.89
C SER A 24 15.15 10.85 6.19
N TYR A 25 15.03 9.62 6.71
CA TYR A 25 14.11 8.61 6.17
C TYR A 25 12.65 9.04 6.26
N VAL A 26 12.24 9.61 7.40
CA VAL A 26 10.87 10.13 7.56
C VAL A 26 10.60 11.29 6.60
N GLY A 27 11.60 12.15 6.35
CA GLY A 27 11.53 13.21 5.34
C GLY A 27 11.31 12.64 3.93
N GLN A 28 12.10 11.62 3.55
CA GLN A 28 11.94 10.94 2.27
C GLN A 28 10.54 10.32 2.11
N ILE A 29 9.99 9.68 3.15
CA ILE A 29 8.63 9.12 3.13
C ILE A 29 7.57 10.23 3.02
N LYS A 30 7.76 11.36 3.72
CA LYS A 30 6.84 12.51 3.67
C LYS A 30 6.83 13.22 2.32
N ASP A 31 8.00 13.32 1.69
CA ASP A 31 8.15 13.98 0.38
C ASP A 31 7.70 13.07 -0.77
N GLN A 32 7.61 11.75 -0.55
CA GLN A 32 6.87 10.83 -1.42
C GLN A 32 5.36 10.94 -1.18
N LYS A 33 4.79 12.12 -1.43
CA LYS A 33 3.33 12.33 -1.42
C LYS A 33 2.58 11.43 -2.43
N ASP A 34 3.32 10.73 -3.28
CA ASP A 34 2.89 9.85 -4.37
C ASP A 34 3.16 8.34 -4.10
N ILE A 35 3.36 7.88 -2.85
CA ILE A 35 3.51 6.41 -2.55
C ILE A 35 2.24 5.63 -2.92
N LEU A 36 1.09 6.30 -2.88
CA LEU A 36 -0.22 5.71 -3.18
C LEU A 36 -0.82 6.47 -4.35
N ASP A 37 -0.49 6.04 -5.56
CA ASP A 37 -1.23 6.44 -6.74
C ASP A 37 -2.67 5.97 -6.54
N SER A 38 -3.55 6.92 -6.29
CA SER A 38 -4.93 6.63 -5.93
C SER A 38 -5.91 7.52 -6.64
N PHE A 39 -6.99 6.90 -7.11
CA PHE A 39 -8.06 7.59 -7.80
C PHE A 39 -9.40 6.99 -7.41
N VAL A 40 -10.44 7.81 -7.54
CA VAL A 40 -11.81 7.42 -7.24
C VAL A 40 -12.55 7.14 -8.54
N GLN A 41 -13.25 6.01 -8.60
CA GLN A 41 -14.14 5.65 -9.70
C GLN A 41 -15.45 5.10 -9.16
N THR A 42 -16.45 4.98 -10.03
CA THR A 42 -17.69 4.31 -9.63
C THR A 42 -17.39 2.84 -9.29
N ARG A 43 -18.05 2.33 -8.24
CA ARG A 43 -17.94 0.92 -7.84
C ARG A 43 -18.25 -0.01 -9.00
N GLU A 44 -19.26 0.33 -9.80
CA GLU A 44 -19.69 -0.45 -10.97
C GLU A 44 -18.59 -0.51 -12.05
N HIS A 45 -17.96 0.62 -12.37
CA HIS A 45 -16.89 0.64 -13.36
C HIS A 45 -15.68 -0.21 -12.93
N LEU A 46 -15.27 -0.12 -11.65
CA LEU A 46 -14.20 -0.96 -11.12
C LEU A 46 -14.62 -2.43 -11.03
N TYR A 47 -15.88 -2.72 -10.70
CA TYR A 47 -16.39 -4.09 -10.71
C TYR A 47 -16.30 -4.71 -12.11
N ASP A 48 -16.74 -4.01 -13.16
CA ASP A 48 -16.73 -4.53 -14.53
C ASP A 48 -15.31 -4.90 -14.99
N ILE A 49 -14.35 -3.98 -14.81
CA ILE A 49 -12.94 -4.20 -15.21
C ILE A 49 -12.34 -5.40 -14.48
N TYR A 50 -12.53 -5.49 -13.16
CA TYR A 50 -11.91 -6.55 -12.38
C TYR A 50 -12.66 -7.88 -12.46
N ASN A 51 -13.95 -7.87 -12.78
CA ASN A 51 -14.70 -9.08 -13.13
C ASN A 51 -14.20 -9.67 -14.45
N ASP A 52 -14.00 -8.85 -15.49
CA ASP A 52 -13.38 -9.29 -16.74
C ASP A 52 -11.97 -9.85 -16.51
N ARG A 53 -11.20 -9.20 -15.62
CA ARG A 53 -9.88 -9.69 -15.22
C ARG A 53 -9.96 -11.02 -14.48
N LEU A 54 -10.98 -11.24 -13.66
CA LEU A 54 -11.21 -12.51 -12.97
C LEU A 54 -11.53 -13.61 -14.00
N ASP A 55 -12.42 -13.36 -14.95
CA ASP A 55 -12.75 -14.30 -16.02
C ASP A 55 -11.51 -14.65 -16.85
N PHE A 56 -10.70 -13.63 -17.19
CA PHE A 56 -9.42 -13.84 -17.89
C PHE A 56 -8.41 -14.65 -17.07
N SER A 57 -8.32 -14.41 -15.76
CA SER A 57 -7.43 -15.17 -14.86
C SER A 57 -7.78 -16.65 -14.81
N ILE A 58 -9.08 -16.98 -14.82
CA ILE A 58 -9.59 -18.35 -14.88
C ILE A 58 -9.24 -18.99 -16.22
N TYR A 59 -9.41 -18.25 -17.32
CA TYR A 59 -9.09 -18.74 -18.66
C TYR A 59 -7.59 -19.03 -18.85
N GLN A 60 -6.71 -18.17 -18.33
CA GLN A 60 -5.25 -18.33 -18.44
C GLN A 60 -4.63 -19.24 -17.38
N GLY A 61 -5.37 -19.58 -16.31
CA GLY A 61 -4.82 -20.28 -15.14
C GLY A 61 -3.85 -19.44 -14.28
N ASN A 62 -3.81 -18.12 -14.50
CA ASN A 62 -2.93 -17.18 -13.78
C ASN A 62 -3.72 -16.39 -12.75
N TYR A 63 -3.76 -16.88 -11.52
CA TYR A 63 -4.56 -16.31 -10.44
C TYR A 63 -3.80 -15.24 -9.67
N PHE A 64 -4.50 -14.13 -9.40
CA PHE A 64 -4.01 -13.08 -8.51
C PHE A 64 -4.63 -13.25 -7.13
N GLU A 65 -3.80 -13.23 -6.09
CA GLU A 65 -4.25 -13.33 -4.72
C GLU A 65 -5.20 -12.16 -4.39
N GLY A 66 -6.37 -12.49 -3.84
CA GLY A 66 -7.38 -11.51 -3.43
C GLY A 66 -8.30 -11.00 -4.55
N LEU A 67 -8.05 -11.30 -5.83
CA LEU A 67 -8.89 -10.83 -6.95
C LEU A 67 -10.35 -11.29 -6.83
N ALA A 68 -10.58 -12.60 -6.67
CA ALA A 68 -11.94 -13.15 -6.61
C ALA A 68 -12.77 -12.59 -5.44
N GLU A 69 -12.15 -12.45 -4.27
CA GLU A 69 -12.83 -11.88 -3.09
C GLU A 69 -13.08 -10.39 -3.24
N THR A 70 -12.15 -9.64 -3.84
CA THR A 70 -12.33 -8.21 -4.14
C THR A 70 -13.49 -7.99 -5.11
N VAL A 71 -13.57 -8.76 -6.19
CA VAL A 71 -14.70 -8.71 -7.15
C VAL A 71 -16.02 -9.03 -6.46
N LYS A 72 -16.06 -10.10 -5.65
CA LYS A 72 -17.25 -10.48 -4.89
C LYS A 72 -17.71 -9.36 -3.96
N ARG A 73 -16.80 -8.76 -3.19
CA ARG A 73 -17.13 -7.67 -2.26
C ARG A 73 -17.54 -6.39 -2.97
N MET A 74 -16.93 -6.05 -4.11
CA MET A 74 -17.40 -4.94 -4.95
C MET A 74 -18.81 -5.17 -5.51
N LYS A 75 -19.17 -6.42 -5.86
CA LYS A 75 -20.51 -6.76 -6.34
C LYS A 75 -21.60 -6.50 -5.31
N TYR A 76 -21.32 -6.80 -4.04
CA TYR A 76 -22.28 -6.74 -2.93
C TYR A 76 -22.11 -5.52 -2.02
N SER A 77 -21.28 -4.55 -2.42
CA SER A 77 -21.07 -3.32 -1.65
C SER A 77 -22.10 -2.26 -2.01
N ASP A 78 -22.57 -1.53 -0.99
CA ASP A 78 -23.45 -0.37 -1.16
C ASP A 78 -22.69 0.92 -1.51
N LEU A 79 -21.36 0.87 -1.67
CA LEU A 79 -20.57 2.03 -2.05
C LEU A 79 -20.91 2.49 -3.48
N GLN A 80 -21.13 3.79 -3.65
CA GLN A 80 -21.30 4.37 -5.00
C GLN A 80 -19.94 4.54 -5.69
N ASN A 81 -18.95 5.00 -4.94
CA ASN A 81 -17.59 5.22 -5.40
C ASN A 81 -16.62 4.34 -4.60
N VAL A 82 -15.55 3.91 -5.26
CA VAL A 82 -14.45 3.17 -4.67
C VAL A 82 -13.16 3.89 -5.01
N LYS A 83 -12.33 4.10 -3.98
CA LYS A 83 -10.97 4.54 -4.13
C LYS A 83 -10.10 3.32 -4.42
N LEU A 84 -9.46 3.33 -5.58
CA LEU A 84 -8.41 2.39 -5.91
C LEU A 84 -7.08 3.04 -5.56
N SER A 85 -6.29 2.37 -4.72
CA SER A 85 -4.96 2.81 -4.35
C SER A 85 -3.94 1.74 -4.74
N VAL A 86 -2.84 2.15 -5.37
CA VAL A 86 -1.75 1.25 -5.79
C VAL A 86 -0.55 1.49 -4.89
N ILE A 87 0.05 0.41 -4.40
CA ILE A 87 1.33 0.42 -3.69
C ILE A 87 2.30 -0.40 -4.51
N ASP A 88 3.35 0.25 -4.99
CA ASP A 88 4.46 -0.44 -5.64
C ASP A 88 5.51 -0.88 -4.62
N GLY A 89 5.85 -2.16 -4.64
CA GLY A 89 6.86 -2.73 -3.74
C GLY A 89 7.94 -3.48 -4.51
N ASP A 90 9.14 -3.60 -3.96
CA ASP A 90 10.29 -4.18 -4.67
C ASP A 90 10.10 -5.64 -5.13
N LYS A 91 9.26 -6.41 -4.43
CA LYS A 91 8.99 -7.84 -4.72
C LYS A 91 7.54 -8.12 -5.12
N LYS A 92 6.62 -7.31 -4.58
CA LYS A 92 5.19 -7.43 -4.81
C LYS A 92 4.58 -6.04 -4.78
N SER A 93 3.73 -5.75 -5.74
CA SER A 93 2.84 -4.59 -5.72
C SER A 93 1.45 -5.02 -5.27
N CYS A 94 0.63 -4.08 -4.79
CA CYS A 94 -0.77 -4.36 -4.50
C CYS A 94 -1.71 -3.22 -4.88
N SER A 95 -2.95 -3.59 -5.15
CA SER A 95 -4.08 -2.68 -5.31
C SER A 95 -5.03 -2.81 -4.13
N ILE A 96 -5.44 -1.71 -3.54
CA ILE A 96 -6.38 -1.64 -2.43
C ILE A 96 -7.66 -0.95 -2.91
N PHE A 97 -8.80 -1.55 -2.62
CA PHE A 97 -10.13 -1.04 -2.98
C PHE A 97 -10.84 -0.65 -1.69
N SER A 98 -11.18 0.62 -1.54
CA SER A 98 -11.77 1.14 -0.30
C SER A 98 -12.82 2.21 -0.54
N SER A 99 -13.52 2.60 0.52
CA SER A 99 -14.17 3.92 0.55
C SER A 99 -13.14 5.04 0.44
N GLU A 100 -13.61 6.24 0.08
CA GLU A 100 -12.72 7.42 -0.12
C GLU A 100 -11.93 7.81 1.14
N ASP A 101 -12.52 7.59 2.31
CA ASP A 101 -11.96 7.85 3.63
C ASP A 101 -11.26 6.62 4.27
N TYR A 102 -11.15 5.51 3.53
CA TYR A 102 -10.60 4.24 3.99
C TYR A 102 -11.34 3.56 5.17
N SER A 103 -12.54 4.03 5.54
CA SER A 103 -13.35 3.41 6.60
C SER A 103 -13.83 1.99 6.25
N ILE A 104 -13.96 1.69 4.95
CA ILE A 104 -14.36 0.38 4.42
C ILE A 104 -13.28 -0.10 3.44
N ILE A 105 -12.77 -1.32 3.65
CA ILE A 105 -11.90 -2.00 2.69
C ILE A 105 -12.69 -3.11 1.98
N LEU A 106 -12.88 -2.97 0.68
CA LEU A 106 -13.54 -3.95 -0.18
C LEU A 106 -12.62 -5.09 -0.59
N GLY A 107 -11.32 -4.85 -0.70
CA GLY A 107 -10.38 -5.91 -1.01
C GLY A 107 -8.98 -5.40 -1.32
N ILE A 108 -8.05 -6.34 -1.39
CA ILE A 108 -6.66 -6.10 -1.74
C ILE A 108 -6.27 -7.17 -2.76
N ILE A 109 -5.62 -6.77 -3.85
CA ILE A 109 -5.11 -7.67 -4.89
C ILE A 109 -3.60 -7.57 -4.90
N PHE A 110 -2.91 -8.71 -4.81
CA PHE A 110 -1.44 -8.77 -4.85
C PHE A 110 -0.95 -9.19 -6.24
N TYR A 111 0.15 -8.57 -6.67
CA TYR A 111 0.86 -8.87 -7.90
C TYR A 111 2.31 -9.22 -7.57
N ASP A 112 2.82 -10.30 -8.17
CA ASP A 112 4.24 -10.57 -8.17
C ASP A 112 4.90 -9.69 -9.24
N ASN A 113 6.00 -9.02 -8.88
CA ASN A 113 6.74 -8.12 -9.77
C ASN A 113 7.86 -8.83 -10.53
#